data_AF-A0A7Y2EHC2-F1
#
_entry.id   AF-A0A7Y2EHC2-F1
#
_cell.length_a   1.000
_cell.length_b   1.000
_cell.length_c   1.000
_cell.angle_alpha   90.00
_cell.angle_beta   90.00
_cell.angle_gamma   90.00
#
_symmetry.space_group_name_H-M   'P 1'
#
loop_
_entity.id
_entity.type
_entity.pdbx_description
1 polymer ?
#
loop_
_entity_poly.entity_id
_entity_poly.type
_entity_poly.pdbx_seq_one_letter_code
_entity_poly.pdbx_strand_id
1 'polypeptide(L)'
;MKRLIRSVLILTLFLFSTQLSHAQNMIEINQSAAETTAELKKEVKFNAEQEDRIYESYVLYHKKLVHIDKMSSANPNSALEEKKKVYTELCDNLKKILNKEQFARFEAIEKYKSE
;
A
#
# COMPACT_ATOMS: atom_id res chain seq x y z
N MET A 1 -32.83 -20.74 -27.08
CA MET A 1 -31.34 -20.73 -27.10
C MET A 1 -30.72 -19.33 -27.17
N LYS A 2 -31.09 -18.44 -28.12
CA LYS A 2 -30.52 -17.07 -28.23
C LYS A 2 -30.65 -16.20 -26.97
N ARG A 3 -31.74 -16.36 -26.21
CA ARG A 3 -31.98 -15.64 -24.93
C ARG A 3 -31.09 -16.14 -23.78
N LEU A 4 -30.75 -17.43 -23.75
CA LEU A 4 -29.88 -18.02 -22.72
C LEU A 4 -28.40 -17.66 -22.97
N ILE A 5 -27.98 -17.63 -24.24
CA ILE A 5 -26.61 -17.25 -24.64
C ILE A 5 -26.32 -15.79 -24.26
N ARG A 6 -27.29 -14.87 -24.46
CA ARG A 6 -27.13 -13.46 -24.06
C ARG A 6 -26.96 -13.28 -22.55
N SER A 7 -27.70 -14.03 -21.73
CA SER A 7 -27.59 -13.94 -20.27
C SER A 7 -26.26 -14.48 -19.75
N VAL A 8 -25.73 -15.55 -20.34
CA VAL A 8 -24.41 -16.11 -19.99
C VAL A 8 -23.28 -15.13 -20.38
N LEU A 9 -23.38 -14.50 -21.55
CA LEU A 9 -22.37 -13.53 -22.00
C LEU A 9 -22.28 -12.30 -21.08
N ILE A 10 -23.43 -11.78 -20.63
CA ILE A 10 -23.50 -10.63 -19.71
C ILE A 10 -22.93 -11.02 -18.33
N LEU A 11 -23.20 -12.22 -17.84
CA LEU A 11 -22.68 -12.71 -16.56
C LEU A 11 -21.16 -12.86 -16.61
N THR A 12 -20.59 -13.35 -17.72
CA THR A 12 -19.13 -13.45 -17.87
C THR A 12 -18.44 -12.09 -17.92
N LEU A 13 -19.03 -11.08 -18.59
CA LEU A 13 -18.48 -9.72 -18.65
C LEU A 13 -18.37 -9.05 -17.27
N PHE A 14 -19.29 -9.35 -16.34
CA PHE A 14 -19.24 -8.85 -14.96
C PHE A 14 -18.15 -9.51 -14.11
N LEU A 15 -17.76 -10.75 -14.40
CA LEU A 15 -16.69 -11.44 -13.67
C LEU A 15 -15.29 -10.96 -14.11
N PHE A 16 -15.13 -10.54 -15.36
CA PHE A 16 -13.86 -10.01 -15.86
C PHE A 16 -13.57 -8.57 -15.40
N SER A 17 -14.60 -7.74 -15.18
CA SER A 17 -14.41 -6.35 -14.78
C SER A 17 -13.83 -6.20 -13.35
N THR A 18 -14.22 -7.08 -12.43
CA THR A 18 -13.71 -7.06 -11.05
C THR A 18 -12.26 -7.49 -10.94
N GLN A 19 -11.84 -8.48 -11.75
CA GLN A 19 -10.45 -8.94 -11.81
C GLN A 19 -9.51 -7.88 -12.39
N LEU A 20 -9.96 -7.15 -13.42
CA LEU A 20 -9.19 -6.08 -14.04
C LEU A 20 -8.92 -4.92 -13.06
N SER A 21 -9.93 -4.53 -12.28
CA SER A 21 -9.78 -3.49 -11.25
C SER A 21 -8.85 -3.93 -10.10
N HIS A 22 -8.91 -5.20 -9.68
CA HIS A 22 -8.01 -5.70 -8.65
C HIS A 22 -6.55 -5.73 -9.12
N ALA A 23 -6.30 -6.17 -10.36
CA ALA A 23 -4.97 -6.18 -10.97
C ALA A 23 -4.39 -4.76 -11.09
N GLN A 24 -5.19 -3.79 -11.55
CA GLN A 24 -4.77 -2.39 -11.67
C GLN A 24 -4.38 -1.79 -10.31
N ASN A 25 -5.18 -2.03 -9.27
CA ASN A 25 -4.86 -1.58 -7.91
C ASN A 25 -3.53 -2.16 -7.40
N MET A 26 -3.24 -3.43 -7.70
CA MET A 26 -1.99 -4.06 -7.29
C MET A 26 -0.77 -3.52 -8.04
N ILE A 27 -0.91 -3.15 -9.32
CA ILE A 27 0.15 -2.48 -10.09
C ILE A 27 0.50 -1.15 -9.43
N GLU A 28 -0.50 -0.33 -9.11
CA GLU A 28 -0.32 0.97 -8.47
C GLU A 28 0.29 0.86 -7.06
N ILE A 29 -0.16 -0.12 -6.27
CA ILE A 29 0.42 -0.43 -4.95
C ILE A 29 1.92 -0.77 -5.08
N ASN A 30 2.26 -1.66 -6.01
CA ASN A 30 3.63 -2.09 -6.19
C ASN A 30 4.53 -0.96 -6.68
N GLN A 31 4.02 -0.12 -7.59
CA GLN A 31 4.74 1.06 -8.07
C GLN A 31 4.98 2.06 -6.94
N SER A 32 3.94 2.39 -6.16
CA SER A 32 4.07 3.35 -5.06
C SER A 32 5.00 2.84 -3.96
N ALA A 33 4.98 1.53 -3.67
CA ALA A 33 5.93 0.91 -2.74
C ALA A 33 7.37 0.95 -3.26
N ALA A 34 7.58 0.69 -4.56
CA ALA A 34 8.91 0.75 -5.17
C ALA A 34 9.47 2.17 -5.18
N GLU A 35 8.66 3.16 -5.55
CA GLU A 35 9.03 4.58 -5.53
C GLU A 35 9.39 5.03 -4.10
N THR A 36 8.53 4.75 -3.13
CA THR A 36 8.78 5.12 -1.71
C THR A 36 10.04 4.45 -1.17
N THR A 37 10.27 3.17 -1.50
CA THR A 37 11.49 2.45 -1.09
C THR A 37 12.74 3.06 -1.74
N ALA A 38 12.68 3.38 -3.03
CA ALA A 38 13.78 4.01 -3.75
C ALA A 38 14.08 5.42 -3.22
N GLU A 39 13.06 6.18 -2.83
CA GLU A 39 13.23 7.47 -2.16
C GLU A 39 13.90 7.31 -0.81
N LEU A 40 13.43 6.36 0.02
CA LEU A 40 14.04 6.10 1.32
C LEU A 40 15.51 5.69 1.17
N LYS A 41 15.85 4.92 0.12
CA LYS A 41 17.22 4.49 -0.17
C LYS A 41 18.19 5.65 -0.46
N LYS A 42 17.69 6.76 -1.00
CA LYS A 42 18.51 7.96 -1.26
C LYS A 42 18.99 8.60 0.04
N GLU A 43 18.19 8.47 1.10
CA GLU A 43 18.41 9.14 2.39
C GLU A 43 18.92 8.21 3.49
N VAL A 44 18.55 6.94 3.43
CA VAL A 44 18.90 5.91 4.40
C VAL A 44 19.62 4.78 3.66
N LYS A 45 20.90 4.59 3.98
CA LYS A 45 21.68 3.48 3.40
C LYS A 45 21.23 2.17 4.03
N PHE A 46 20.69 1.26 3.24
CA PHE A 46 20.35 -0.11 3.65
C PHE A 46 20.82 -1.13 2.60
N ASN A 47 20.99 -2.38 3.03
CA ASN A 47 21.43 -3.47 2.15
C ASN A 47 20.25 -4.06 1.35
N ALA A 48 20.53 -4.98 0.42
CA ALA A 48 19.50 -5.58 -0.45
C ALA A 48 18.43 -6.36 0.35
N GLU A 49 18.80 -7.08 1.40
CA GLU A 49 17.82 -7.80 2.24
C GLU A 49 16.88 -6.83 2.98
N GLN A 50 17.44 -5.74 3.49
CA GLN A 50 16.65 -4.68 4.11
C GLN A 50 15.75 -4.00 3.08
N GLU A 51 16.25 -3.74 1.87
CA GLU A 51 15.48 -3.15 0.77
C GLU A 51 14.25 -3.97 0.41
N ASP A 52 14.40 -5.29 0.24
CA ASP A 52 13.28 -6.18 -0.07
C ASP A 52 12.22 -6.16 1.04
N ARG A 53 12.65 -6.20 2.31
CA ARG A 53 11.75 -6.17 3.47
C ARG A 53 11.07 -4.82 3.68
N ILE A 54 11.76 -3.72 3.35
CA ILE A 54 11.21 -2.36 3.36
C ILE A 54 10.14 -2.26 2.27
N TYR A 55 10.44 -2.72 1.06
CA TYR A 55 9.50 -2.76 -0.05
C TYR A 55 8.22 -3.53 0.33
N GLU A 56 8.37 -4.73 0.88
CA GLU A 56 7.22 -5.52 1.35
C GLU A 56 6.40 -4.78 2.42
N SER A 57 7.06 -4.08 3.34
CA SER A 57 6.38 -3.28 4.36
C SER A 57 5.57 -2.13 3.76
N TYR A 58 6.10 -1.46 2.72
CA TYR A 58 5.35 -0.44 1.98
C TYR A 58 4.22 -1.02 1.14
N VAL A 59 4.39 -2.19 0.49
CA VAL A 59 3.30 -2.88 -0.21
C VAL A 59 2.12 -3.15 0.72
N LEU A 60 2.40 -3.65 1.93
CA LEU A 60 1.38 -3.91 2.94
C LEU A 60 0.70 -2.61 3.40
N TYR A 61 1.48 -1.56 3.63
CA TYR A 61 0.97 -0.24 4.02
C TYR A 61 0.00 0.32 2.96
N HIS A 62 0.42 0.41 1.69
CA HIS A 62 -0.42 0.93 0.60
C HIS A 62 -1.66 0.07 0.36
N LYS A 63 -1.55 -1.26 0.47
CA LYS A 63 -2.71 -2.16 0.36
C LYS A 63 -3.76 -1.86 1.44
N LYS A 64 -3.32 -1.58 2.67
CA LYS A 64 -4.23 -1.20 3.77
C LYS A 64 -4.83 0.18 3.55
N LEU A 65 -4.06 1.16 3.05
CA LEU A 65 -4.60 2.48 2.70
C LEU A 65 -5.70 2.39 1.64
N VAL A 66 -5.48 1.63 0.56
CA VAL A 66 -6.49 1.41 -0.49
C VAL A 66 -7.76 0.77 0.09
N HIS A 67 -7.62 -0.16 1.05
CA HIS A 67 -8.76 -0.76 1.72
C HIS A 67 -9.53 0.26 2.56
N ILE A 68 -8.83 1.07 3.35
CA ILE A 68 -9.43 2.14 4.14
C ILE A 68 -10.14 3.16 3.24
N ASP A 69 -9.53 3.58 2.13
CA ASP A 69 -10.12 4.56 1.21
C ASP A 69 -11.40 4.04 0.54
N LYS A 70 -11.50 2.72 0.31
CA LYS A 70 -12.74 2.11 -0.18
C LYS A 70 -13.86 2.11 0.86
N MET A 71 -13.53 2.10 2.16
CA MET A 71 -14.50 2.10 3.26
C MET A 71 -14.80 3.50 3.82
N SER A 72 -13.90 4.47 3.61
CA SER A 72 -13.93 5.80 4.22
C SER A 72 -15.14 6.63 3.82
N SER A 73 -15.71 6.37 2.63
CA SER A 73 -16.96 6.98 2.15
C SER A 73 -18.16 6.73 3.05
N ALA A 74 -18.12 5.72 3.92
CA ALA A 74 -19.15 5.44 4.91
C ALA A 74 -18.91 6.11 6.29
N ASN A 75 -17.66 6.38 6.69
CA ASN A 75 -17.33 7.00 7.98
C ASN A 75 -15.94 7.67 7.99
N PRO A 76 -15.83 8.97 7.65
CA PRO A 76 -14.56 9.68 7.49
C PRO A 76 -13.70 9.76 8.75
N ASN A 77 -14.31 9.94 9.92
CA ASN A 77 -13.59 10.06 11.19
C ASN A 77 -12.93 8.74 11.58
N SER A 78 -13.58 7.60 11.29
CA SER A 78 -12.99 6.29 11.52
C SER A 78 -11.80 6.00 10.59
N ALA A 79 -11.87 6.48 9.35
CA ALA A 79 -10.82 6.29 8.36
C ALA A 79 -9.52 6.99 8.75
N LEU A 80 -9.59 8.19 9.34
CA LEU A 80 -8.40 8.90 9.79
C LEU A 80 -7.66 8.13 10.90
N GLU A 81 -8.40 7.63 11.90
CA GLU A 81 -7.81 6.85 12.99
C GLU A 81 -7.25 5.51 12.50
N GLU A 82 -7.89 4.89 11.51
CA GLU A 82 -7.38 3.66 10.90
C GLU A 82 -6.10 3.89 10.08
N LYS A 83 -6.01 5.01 9.33
CA LYS A 83 -4.78 5.40 8.63
C LYS A 83 -3.63 5.61 9.60
N LYS A 84 -3.86 6.23 10.76
CA LYS A 84 -2.84 6.39 11.81
C LYS A 84 -2.35 5.04 12.32
N LYS A 85 -3.26 4.10 12.60
CA LYS A 85 -2.88 2.74 13.04
C LYS A 85 -2.02 2.03 12.01
N VAL A 86 -2.43 2.08 10.75
CA VAL A 86 -1.69 1.48 9.63
C VAL A 86 -0.31 2.10 9.46
N TYR A 87 -0.17 3.41 9.69
CA TYR A 87 1.13 4.07 9.70
C TYR A 87 2.00 3.63 10.90
N THR A 88 1.44 3.53 12.10
CA THR A 88 2.17 2.99 13.26
C THR A 88 2.69 1.58 13.00
N GLU A 89 1.89 0.72 12.37
CA GLU A 89 2.33 -0.63 11.99
C GLU A 89 3.48 -0.61 10.97
N LEU A 90 3.46 0.32 10.00
CA LEU A 90 4.59 0.53 9.10
C LEU A 90 5.85 0.91 9.88
N CYS A 91 5.76 1.89 10.77
CA CYS A 91 6.89 2.32 11.60
C CYS A 91 7.46 1.16 12.44
N ASP A 92 6.59 0.35 13.06
CA ASP A 92 6.99 -0.81 13.84
C ASP A 92 7.70 -1.88 12.99
N ASN A 93 7.26 -2.07 11.75
CA ASN A 93 7.92 -2.98 10.81
C ASN A 93 9.29 -2.45 10.37
N LEU A 94 9.36 -1.17 10.00
CA LEU A 94 10.63 -0.53 9.61
C LEU A 94 11.64 -0.53 10.76
N LYS A 95 11.20 -0.33 12.01
CA LYS A 95 12.07 -0.40 13.19
C LYS A 95 12.69 -1.78 13.42
N LYS A 96 12.04 -2.86 12.95
CA LYS A 96 12.57 -4.23 13.02
C LYS A 96 13.53 -4.56 11.87
N ILE A 97 13.48 -3.80 10.78
CA ILE A 97 14.31 -4.01 9.58
C ILE A 97 15.55 -3.12 9.64
N LEU A 98 15.36 -1.85 10.00
CA LEU A 98 16.39 -0.83 10.10
C LEU A 98 17.10 -0.94 11.46
N ASN A 99 18.40 -0.66 11.47
CA ASN A 99 19.12 -0.44 12.71
C ASN A 99 18.72 0.91 13.33
N LYS A 100 19.20 1.16 14.56
CA LYS A 100 18.81 2.36 15.33
C LYS A 100 19.12 3.67 14.59
N GLU A 101 20.27 3.78 13.95
CA GLU A 101 20.68 5.00 13.23
C GLU A 101 19.85 5.21 11.96
N GLN A 102 19.66 4.14 11.20
CA GLN A 102 18.83 4.13 9.99
C GLN A 102 17.38 4.51 10.32
N PHE A 103 16.82 3.94 11.40
CA PHE A 103 15.45 4.25 11.82
C PHE A 103 15.31 5.69 12.32
N ALA A 104 16.28 6.19 13.10
CA ALA A 104 16.27 7.59 13.53
C ALA A 104 16.34 8.56 12.34
N ARG A 105 17.10 8.21 11.29
CA ARG A 105 17.14 9.01 10.06
C ARG A 105 15.79 8.97 9.32
N PHE A 106 15.16 7.81 9.23
CA PHE A 106 13.78 7.68 8.71
C PHE A 106 12.80 8.57 9.47
N GLU A 107 12.79 8.52 10.81
CA GLU A 107 11.90 9.35 11.64
C GLU A 107 12.13 10.85 11.42
N ALA A 108 13.39 11.27 11.26
CA ALA A 108 13.72 12.67 10.98
C ALA A 108 13.18 13.14 9.62
N ILE A 109 13.24 12.28 8.59
CA ILE A 109 12.69 12.57 7.25
C ILE A 109 11.17 12.70 7.30
N GLU A 110 10.50 11.75 7.95
CA GLU A 110 9.03 11.75 8.03
C GLU A 110 8.51 12.93 8.85
N LYS A 111 9.21 13.30 9.94
CA LYS A 111 8.87 14.51 10.70
C LYS A 111 8.95 15.76 9.81
N TYR A 112 10.01 15.90 9.01
CA TYR A 112 10.16 17.04 8.10
C TYR A 112 9.08 17.09 7.00
N LYS A 113 8.63 15.94 6.50
CA LYS A 113 7.52 15.87 5.53
C LYS A 113 6.16 16.25 6.12
N SER A 114 6.02 16.22 7.43
CA SER A 114 4.78 16.53 8.15
C SER A 114 4.63 18.00 8.58
N GLU A 115 5.68 18.82 8.38
CA GLU A 115 5.73 20.26 8.63
C GLU A 115 5.42 21.06 7.35
#